data_AF-A0A8X6LYU9-F1
#
_entry.id   AF-A0A8X6LYU9-F1
#
_cell.length_a   1.000
_cell.length_b   1.000
_cell.length_c   1.000
_cell.angle_alpha   90.00
_cell.angle_beta   90.00
_cell.angle_gamma   90.00
#
_symmetry.space_group_name_H-M   'P 1'
#
loop_
_entity.id
_entity.type
_entity.pdbx_description
1 polymer ?
#
loop_
_entity_poly.entity_id
_entity_poly.type
_entity_poly.pdbx_seq_one_letter_code
_entity_poly.pdbx_strand_id
1 'polypeptide(L)'
;MAAPIQNPTKCEVRSVIRFLHAKGQRPADIHKEIVSVYGNIMNRQNVTKWCCHFSEGRTDVHDELRTGRPSVISDALLQRTEEAICTNRRLKLKELH
;
A
#
# COMPACT_ATOMS: atom_id res chain seq x y z
N MET A 1 -16.17 6.55 -28.53
CA MET A 1 -16.37 6.34 -27.09
C MET A 1 -15.40 5.25 -26.65
N ALA A 2 -14.55 5.49 -25.66
CA ALA A 2 -13.72 4.43 -25.10
C ALA A 2 -14.62 3.42 -24.37
N ALA A 3 -14.38 2.13 -24.53
CA ALA A 3 -15.13 1.10 -23.83
C ALA A 3 -14.77 1.15 -22.33
N PRO A 4 -15.77 1.22 -21.42
CA PRO A 4 -15.50 1.26 -19.99
C PRO A 4 -14.94 -0.07 -19.51
N ILE A 5 -13.79 -0.03 -18.84
CA ILE A 5 -13.17 -1.21 -18.22
C ILE A 5 -13.92 -1.51 -16.92
N GLN A 6 -14.40 -2.74 -16.78
CA GLN A 6 -15.13 -3.20 -15.61
C GLN A 6 -14.17 -3.74 -14.55
N ASN A 7 -14.40 -3.40 -13.28
CA ASN A 7 -13.66 -3.90 -12.11
C ASN A 7 -12.12 -3.83 -12.22
N PRO A 8 -11.54 -2.67 -12.59
CA PRO A 8 -10.09 -2.54 -12.65
C PRO A 8 -9.47 -2.65 -11.25
N THR A 9 -8.32 -3.29 -11.18
CA THR A 9 -7.50 -3.33 -9.97
C THR A 9 -6.84 -1.98 -9.73
N LYS A 10 -6.50 -1.69 -8.47
CA LYS A 10 -5.82 -0.43 -8.11
C LYS A 10 -4.45 -0.29 -8.79
N CYS A 11 -3.70 -1.39 -8.91
CA CYS A 11 -2.38 -1.37 -9.54
C CYS A 11 -2.46 -1.12 -11.06
N GLU A 12 -3.49 -1.61 -11.76
CA GLU A 12 -3.71 -1.29 -13.17
C GLU A 12 -3.91 0.21 -13.38
N VAL A 13 -4.81 0.83 -12.60
CA VAL A 13 -5.07 2.29 -12.68
C VAL A 13 -3.80 3.09 -12.38
N ARG A 14 -3.03 2.70 -11.36
CA ARG A 14 -1.76 3.36 -10.99
C ARG A 14 -0.68 3.18 -12.06
N SER A 15 -0.67 2.05 -12.76
CA SER A 15 0.24 1.80 -13.89
C SER A 15 -0.06 2.73 -15.07
N VAL A 16 -1.35 2.95 -15.37
CA VAL A 16 -1.77 3.94 -16.38
C VAL A 16 -1.39 5.35 -15.95
N ILE A 17 -1.59 5.72 -14.68
CA ILE A 17 -1.16 7.03 -14.16
C ILE A 17 0.36 7.20 -14.35
N ARG A 18 1.18 6.19 -14.04
CA ARG A 18 2.63 6.21 -14.23
C ARG A 18 3.00 6.45 -15.69
N PHE A 19 2.36 5.74 -16.62
CA PHE A 19 2.57 5.90 -18.05
C PHE A 19 2.19 7.29 -18.55
N LEU A 20 1.00 7.79 -18.21
CA LEU A 20 0.51 9.11 -18.64
C LEU A 20 1.33 10.25 -18.04
N HIS A 21 1.76 10.11 -16.78
CA HIS A 21 2.67 11.06 -16.13
C HIS A 21 4.04 11.08 -16.84
N ALA A 22 4.60 9.93 -17.20
CA ALA A 22 5.85 9.85 -17.96
C ALA A 22 5.74 10.48 -19.36
N LYS A 23 4.53 10.51 -19.96
CA LYS A 23 4.24 11.27 -21.19
C LYS A 23 4.16 12.78 -20.98
N GLY A 24 4.29 13.28 -19.76
CA GLY A 24 4.23 14.71 -19.42
C GLY A 24 2.82 15.27 -19.29
N GLN A 25 1.79 14.41 -19.15
CA GLN A 25 0.42 14.90 -18.94
C GLN A 25 0.23 15.50 -17.55
N ARG A 26 -0.60 16.54 -17.45
CA ARG A 26 -0.92 17.18 -16.16
C ARG A 26 -1.88 16.28 -15.36
N PRO A 27 -1.77 16.22 -14.03
CA PRO A 27 -2.63 15.36 -13.19
C PRO A 27 -4.15 15.59 -13.40
N ALA A 28 -4.54 16.82 -13.73
CA ALA A 28 -5.93 17.14 -14.02
C ALA A 28 -6.48 16.46 -15.27
N ASP A 29 -5.64 16.28 -16.30
CA ASP A 29 -6.04 15.64 -17.56
C ASP A 29 -5.98 14.12 -17.42
N ILE A 30 -4.98 13.61 -16.70
CA ILE A 30 -4.91 12.20 -16.29
C ILE A 30 -6.20 11.79 -15.57
N HIS A 31 -6.67 12.60 -14.62
CA HIS A 31 -7.93 12.30 -13.91
C HIS A 31 -9.14 12.22 -14.87
N LYS A 32 -9.26 13.11 -15.86
CA LYS A 32 -10.36 13.05 -16.83
C LYS A 32 -10.29 11.76 -17.65
N GLU A 33 -9.10 11.36 -18.07
CA GLU A 33 -8.88 10.13 -18.83
C GLU A 33 -9.20 8.87 -18.00
N ILE A 34 -8.75 8.84 -16.74
CA ILE A 34 -9.09 7.76 -15.80
C ILE A 34 -10.61 7.67 -15.61
N VAL A 35 -11.30 8.79 -15.38
CA VAL A 35 -12.76 8.78 -15.20
C VAL A 35 -13.50 8.34 -16.46
N SER A 36 -12.99 8.70 -17.64
CA SER A 36 -13.56 8.31 -18.94
C SER A 36 -13.50 6.79 -19.18
N VAL A 37 -12.40 6.13 -18.76
CA VAL A 37 -12.15 4.70 -19.06
C VAL A 37 -12.56 3.78 -17.90
N TYR A 38 -12.29 4.18 -16.66
CA TYR A 38 -12.46 3.36 -15.46
C TYR A 38 -13.61 3.81 -14.56
N GLY A 39 -14.26 4.94 -14.87
CA GLY A 39 -15.26 5.56 -14.00
C GLY A 39 -14.63 6.22 -12.76
N ASN A 40 -15.44 6.51 -11.75
CA ASN A 40 -15.03 7.29 -10.57
C ASN A 40 -14.26 6.46 -9.52
N ILE A 41 -13.29 5.66 -9.96
CA ILE A 41 -12.51 4.77 -9.08
C ILE A 41 -11.44 5.52 -8.25
N MET A 42 -10.93 6.63 -8.77
CA MET A 42 -9.88 7.42 -8.12
C MET A 42 -10.17 8.91 -8.23
N ASN A 43 -10.19 9.60 -7.09
CA ASN A 43 -10.40 11.05 -7.05
C ASN A 43 -9.15 11.82 -7.53
N ARG A 44 -9.33 13.12 -7.83
CA ARG A 44 -8.26 14.01 -8.29
C ARG A 44 -7.04 14.05 -7.36
N GLN A 45 -7.27 14.04 -6.04
CA GLN A 45 -6.20 14.14 -5.04
C GLN A 45 -5.30 12.90 -5.06
N ASN A 46 -5.88 11.72 -5.18
CA ASN A 46 -5.15 10.46 -5.28
C ASN A 46 -4.33 10.39 -6.58
N VAL A 47 -4.89 10.84 -7.71
CA VAL A 47 -4.13 10.94 -8.97
C VAL A 47 -2.92 11.85 -8.80
N THR A 48 -3.10 13.05 -8.24
CA THR A 48 -2.00 13.98 -7.96
C THR A 48 -0.96 13.38 -7.02
N LYS A 49 -1.38 12.66 -5.98
CA LYS A 49 -0.47 11.98 -5.04
C LYS A 49 0.38 10.93 -5.75
N TRP A 50 -0.21 10.11 -6.62
CA TRP A 50 0.54 9.13 -7.41
C TRP A 50 1.51 9.79 -8.40
N CYS A 51 1.11 10.86 -9.07
CA CYS A 51 2.04 11.65 -9.90
C CYS A 51 3.22 12.19 -9.10
N CYS A 52 3.00 12.65 -7.86
CA CYS A 52 4.06 13.10 -6.96
C CYS A 52 5.03 11.97 -6.62
N HIS A 53 4.52 10.81 -6.22
CA HIS A 53 5.36 9.64 -5.94
C HIS A 53 6.18 9.21 -7.15
N PHE A 54 5.61 9.24 -8.36
CA PHE A 54 6.36 8.93 -9.58
C PHE A 54 7.41 9.99 -9.92
N SER A 55 7.15 11.26 -9.60
CA SER A 55 8.14 12.34 -9.70
C SER A 55 9.30 12.16 -8.71
N GLU A 56 9.01 11.62 -7.52
CA GLU A 56 9.99 11.27 -6.48
C GLU A 56 10.80 9.99 -6.81
N GLY A 57 10.55 9.36 -7.96
CA GLY A 57 11.30 8.19 -8.42
C GLY A 57 10.74 6.83 -7.96
N ARG A 58 9.56 6.81 -7.32
CA ARG A 58 8.87 5.54 -7.00
C ARG A 58 8.57 4.78 -8.30
N THR A 59 8.91 3.51 -8.36
CA THR A 59 8.58 2.63 -9.51
C THR A 59 7.45 1.65 -9.20
N ASP A 60 7.27 1.32 -7.92
CA ASP A 60 6.24 0.38 -7.48
C ASP A 60 4.84 0.99 -7.50
N VAL A 61 3.88 0.22 -8.01
CA VAL A 61 2.46 0.60 -8.16
C VAL A 61 1.58 0.03 -7.05
N HIS A 62 2.13 -0.84 -6.20
CA HIS A 62 1.42 -1.38 -5.06
C HIS A 62 1.48 -0.40 -3.89
N ASP A 63 0.57 -0.57 -2.93
CA ASP A 63 0.73 0.14 -1.66
C ASP A 63 1.89 -0.49 -0.90
N GLU A 64 2.65 0.32 -0.18
CA GLU A 64 3.66 -0.22 0.72
C GLU A 64 2.98 -1.09 1.76
N LEU A 65 3.69 -2.14 2.21
CA LEU A 65 3.25 -2.93 3.34
C LEU A 65 2.96 -1.95 4.48
N ARG A 66 1.70 -1.89 4.90
CA ARG A 66 1.31 -1.13 6.08
C ARG A 66 2.06 -1.75 7.24
N THR A 67 3.11 -1.08 7.70
CA THR A 67 3.60 -1.30 9.04
C THR A 67 2.42 -0.99 9.94
N GLY A 68 1.85 -2.04 10.52
CA GLY A 68 0.82 -1.89 11.53
C GLY A 68 1.39 -1.15 12.74
N ARG A 69 0.62 -1.09 13.83
CA ARG A 69 1.24 -0.75 15.11
C ARG A 69 2.40 -1.72 15.34
N PRO A 70 3.64 -1.24 15.53
CA PRO A 70 4.75 -2.12 15.87
C PRO A 70 4.33 -2.97 17.08
N SER A 71 4.45 -4.28 16.96
CA SER A 71 4.33 -5.14 18.13
C SER A 71 5.47 -4.75 19.08
N VAL A 72 5.14 -4.50 20.34
CA VAL A 72 6.14 -4.19 21.39
C VAL A 72 7.00 -5.44 21.70
N ILE A 73 6.64 -6.59 21.15
CA ILE A 73 7.37 -7.85 21.30
C ILE A 73 8.63 -7.78 20.43
N SER A 74 9.78 -7.56 21.06
CA SER A 74 11.08 -7.75 20.42
C SER A 74 11.44 -9.23 20.35
N ASP A 75 12.32 -9.59 19.42
CA ASP A 75 12.81 -10.98 19.30
C ASP A 75 13.47 -11.47 20.60
N ALA A 76 14.11 -10.56 21.36
CA ALA A 76 14.68 -10.86 22.66
C ALA A 76 13.60 -11.20 23.72
N LEU A 77 12.43 -10.53 23.68
CA LEU A 77 11.29 -10.86 24.55
C LEU A 77 10.65 -12.18 24.15
N LEU A 78 10.58 -12.47 22.85
CA LEU A 78 10.08 -13.73 22.33
C LEU A 78 10.96 -14.90 22.80
N GLN A 79 12.27 -14.80 22.61
CA GLN A 79 13.23 -15.83 22.99
C GLN A 79 13.19 -16.11 24.51
N ARG A 80 13.17 -15.06 25.35
CA ARG A 80 13.05 -15.23 26.81
C ARG A 80 11.75 -15.94 27.21
N THR A 81 10.66 -15.65 26.51
CA THR A 81 9.36 -16.29 26.74
C THR A 81 9.40 -17.77 26.34
N GLU A 82 10.00 -18.09 25.20
CA GLU A 82 10.19 -19.46 24.71
C GLU A 82 11.07 -20.28 25.66
N GLU A 83 12.18 -19.72 26.13
CA GLU A 83 13.08 -20.35 27.11
C GLU A 83 12.39 -20.62 28.44
N ALA A 84 11.59 -19.67 28.94
CA ALA A 84 10.80 -19.84 30.15
C ALA A 84 9.80 -21.00 30.00
N ILE A 85 9.05 -21.04 28.90
CA ILE A 85 8.07 -22.10 28.61
C ILE A 85 8.74 -23.48 28.50
N CYS A 86 9.89 -23.56 27.82
CA CYS A 86 10.68 -24.79 27.69
C CYS A 86 11.19 -25.29 29.05
N THR A 87 11.59 -24.37 29.94
CA THR A 87 12.09 -24.71 31.28
C THR A 87 10.97 -25.16 32.22
N ASN A 88 9.79 -24.54 32.13
CA ASN A 88 8.65 -24.89 32.95
C ASN A 88 7.34 -24.83 32.15
N ARG A 89 6.90 -26.00 31.70
CA ARG A 89 5.66 -26.16 30.92
C ARG A 89 4.37 -25.83 31.69
N ARG A 90 4.44 -25.62 33.01
CA ARG A 90 3.29 -25.22 33.86
C ARG A 90 3.27 -23.72 34.21
N LEU A 91 4.13 -22.91 33.58
CA LEU A 91 4.15 -21.46 33.79
C LEU A 91 2.78 -20.83 33.51
N LYS A 92 2.37 -19.94 34.41
CA LYS A 92 1.17 -19.13 34.23
C LYS A 92 1.54 -17.84 33.53
N LEU A 93 0.60 -17.30 32.73
CA LEU A 93 0.79 -16.02 32.03
C LEU A 93 1.18 -14.87 32.97
N LYS A 94 0.80 -14.94 34.25
CA LYS A 94 1.17 -13.97 35.29
C LYS A 94 2.64 -14.03 35.75
N GLU A 95 3.41 -14.99 35.27
CA GLU A 95 4.81 -15.25 35.64
C GLU A 95 5.75 -14.92 34.47
N LEU A 96 5.22 -14.40 33.36
CA LEU A 96 5.92 -14.08 32.12
C LEU A 96 6.33 -12.59 32.01
N HIS A 97 6.48 -11.90 33.13
CA HIS A 97 6.78 -10.46 33.24
C HIS A 97 7.83 -10.23 34.32
#